data_AF-A0A924BSK9-F1
#
_entry.id   AF-A0A924BSK9-F1
#
_cell.length_a   1.000
_cell.length_b   1.000
_cell.length_c   1.000
_cell.angle_alpha   90.00
_cell.angle_beta   90.00
_cell.angle_gamma   90.00
#
_symmetry.space_group_name_H-M   'P 1'
#
loop_
_entity.id
_entity.type
_entity.pdbx_description
1 polymer ?
#
loop_
_entity_poly.entity_id
_entity_poly.type
_entity_poly.pdbx_seq_one_letter_code
_entity_poly.pdbx_strand_id
1 'polypeptide(L)'
;MTQADVTPMIGHDDAWKTWRNGIALGRLHHGWILAGREGLGKATFARAAAAEWVSEAGAKQPAPESHPDILFITPLAASDDDARKQAEGKPYALKRS
;
A
#
# COMPACT_ATOMS: atom_id res chain seq x y z
N MET A 1 -20.88 -8.64 5.83
CA MET A 1 -20.40 -7.49 5.03
C MET A 1 -19.48 -6.69 5.93
N THR A 2 -18.18 -7.00 5.95
CA THR A 2 -17.19 -6.25 6.71
C THR A 2 -16.75 -5.07 5.85
N GLN A 3 -17.37 -3.92 6.09
CA GLN A 3 -16.82 -2.64 5.66
C GLN A 3 -15.48 -2.50 6.38
N ALA A 4 -14.37 -2.47 5.63
CA ALA A 4 -13.09 -2.15 6.23
C ALA A 4 -13.24 -0.76 6.86
N ASP A 5 -13.05 -0.67 8.17
CA ASP A 5 -12.95 0.62 8.86
C ASP A 5 -11.74 1.36 8.28
N VAL A 6 -11.99 2.17 7.25
CA VAL A 6 -10.98 3.04 6.68
C VAL A 6 -10.83 4.18 7.68
N THR A 7 -9.86 4.06 8.58
CA THR A 7 -9.48 5.16 9.48
C THR A 7 -9.27 6.40 8.62
N PRO A 8 -10.06 7.48 8.82
CA PRO A 8 -9.96 8.67 8.00
C PRO A 8 -8.53 9.24 8.10
N MET A 9 -7.89 9.44 6.95
CA MET A 9 -6.53 9.99 6.90
C MET A 9 -6.57 11.49 7.16
N ILE A 10 -6.02 11.90 8.30
CA ILE A 10 -5.92 13.31 8.69
C ILE A 10 -4.68 13.92 8.04
N GLY A 11 -4.81 15.12 7.45
CA GLY A 11 -3.68 15.90 6.92
C GLY A 11 -3.10 15.41 5.58
N HIS A 12 -3.83 14.56 4.85
CA HIS A 12 -3.43 14.04 3.53
C HIS A 12 -4.24 14.65 2.37
N ASP A 13 -5.00 15.71 2.63
CA ASP A 13 -5.92 16.32 1.67
C ASP A 13 -5.21 16.81 0.39
N ASP A 14 -4.07 17.48 0.54
CA ASP A 14 -3.28 17.97 -0.60
C ASP A 14 -2.66 16.82 -1.41
N ALA A 15 -2.23 15.75 -0.74
CA ALA A 15 -1.71 14.55 -1.40
C ALA A 15 -2.82 13.87 -2.23
N TRP A 16 -4.01 13.72 -1.65
CA TRP A 16 -5.19 13.17 -2.35
C TRP A 16 -5.64 14.03 -3.52
N LYS A 17 -5.66 15.36 -3.34
CA LYS A 17 -5.99 16.29 -4.41
C LYS A 17 -5.01 16.15 -5.58
N THR A 18 -3.72 16.09 -5.30
CA THR A 18 -2.69 15.92 -6.33
C THR A 18 -2.83 14.58 -7.04
N TRP A 19 -3.07 13.50 -6.30
CA TRP A 19 -3.27 12.15 -6.84
C TRP A 19 -4.48 12.10 -7.79
N ARG A 20 -5.65 12.55 -7.31
CA ARG A 20 -6.91 12.54 -8.08
C ARG A 20 -6.86 13.45 -9.30
N ASN A 21 -6.20 14.60 -9.19
CA ASN A 21 -5.97 15.47 -10.34
C ASN A 21 -5.10 14.76 -11.41
N GLY A 22 -4.05 14.06 -10.99
CA GLY A 22 -3.20 13.28 -11.91
C GLY A 22 -3.98 12.19 -12.65
N ILE A 23 -4.83 11.46 -11.94
CA ILE A 23 -5.75 10.46 -12.50
C ILE A 23 -6.71 11.10 -13.50
N ALA A 24 -7.43 12.15 -13.09
CA ALA A 24 -8.44 12.79 -13.92
C ALA A 24 -7.87 13.40 -15.21
N LEU A 25 -6.62 13.86 -15.17
CA LEU A 25 -5.92 14.43 -16.33
C LEU A 25 -5.23 13.37 -17.19
N GLY A 26 -5.21 12.09 -16.78
CA GLY A 26 -4.44 11.03 -17.46
C GLY A 26 -2.94 11.29 -17.44
N ARG A 27 -2.44 12.02 -16.44
CA ARG A 27 -1.05 12.50 -16.32
C ARG A 27 -0.43 12.13 -14.98
N LEU A 28 -0.70 10.91 -14.51
CA LEU A 28 -0.11 10.44 -13.28
C LEU A 28 1.41 10.23 -13.48
N HIS A 29 2.22 10.78 -12.58
CA HIS A 29 3.66 10.55 -12.60
C HIS A 29 3.97 9.05 -12.46
N HIS A 30 4.98 8.58 -13.20
CA HIS A 30 5.43 7.19 -13.18
C HIS A 30 5.95 6.72 -11.81
N GLY A 31 6.28 7.66 -10.92
CA GLY A 31 6.73 7.36 -9.57
C GLY A 31 6.31 8.45 -8.59
N TRP A 32 5.95 8.02 -7.39
CA TRP A 32 5.61 8.89 -6.26
C TRP A 32 6.51 8.55 -5.08
N ILE A 33 7.10 9.60 -4.47
CA ILE A 33 7.94 9.46 -3.28
C ILE A 33 7.27 10.22 -2.15
N LEU A 34 6.88 9.48 -1.10
CA LEU A 34 6.27 10.04 0.10
C LEU A 34 7.36 10.23 1.16
N ALA A 35 7.68 11.49 1.45
CA ALA A 35 8.68 11.85 2.46
C ALA A 35 8.03 12.25 3.79
N GLY A 36 8.78 12.12 4.88
CA GLY A 36 8.35 12.56 6.21
C GLY A 36 8.69 11.55 7.32
N ARG A 37 8.47 11.96 8.57
CA ARG A 37 8.73 11.14 9.77
C ARG A 37 7.95 9.82 9.76
N GLU A 38 8.46 8.85 10.51
CA GLU A 38 7.74 7.60 10.78
C GLU A 38 6.40 7.90 11.48
N GLY A 39 5.38 7.06 11.22
CA GLY A 39 4.05 7.21 11.83
C GLY A 39 3.11 8.20 11.15
N LEU A 40 3.57 8.97 10.15
CA LEU A 40 2.72 9.93 9.41
C LEU A 40 1.67 9.29 8.48
N GLY A 41 1.58 7.97 8.38
CA GLY A 41 0.60 7.32 7.49
C GLY A 41 1.02 7.23 6.01
N LYS A 42 2.30 7.48 5.68
CA LYS A 42 2.81 7.41 4.29
C LYS A 42 2.51 6.08 3.59
N ALA A 43 2.75 4.96 4.27
CA ALA A 43 2.46 3.62 3.73
C ALA A 43 0.95 3.38 3.57
N THR A 44 0.15 3.88 4.51
CA THR A 44 -1.31 3.81 4.46
C THR A 44 -1.87 4.61 3.28
N PHE A 45 -1.36 5.82 3.04
CA PHE A 45 -1.70 6.62 1.87
C PHE A 45 -1.34 5.89 0.58
N ALA A 46 -0.11 5.37 0.46
CA ALA A 46 0.31 4.63 -0.74
C ALA A 46 -0.58 3.41 -1.03
N ARG A 47 -0.96 2.65 0.00
CA ARG A 47 -1.90 1.53 -0.10
C ARG A 47 -3.28 1.97 -0.60
N ALA A 48 -3.82 3.02 -0.02
CA ALA A 48 -5.14 3.54 -0.38
C ALA A 48 -5.14 4.12 -1.81
N ALA A 49 -4.10 4.86 -2.18
CA ALA A 49 -3.93 5.43 -3.52
C ALA A 49 -3.83 4.33 -4.60
N ALA A 50 -3.02 3.29 -4.36
CA ALA A 50 -2.94 2.14 -5.25
C ALA A 50 -4.28 1.43 -5.41
N ALA A 51 -5.01 1.22 -4.31
CA ALA A 51 -6.35 0.63 -4.34
C ALA A 51 -7.37 1.49 -5.12
N GLU A 52 -7.31 2.83 -5.00
CA GLU A 52 -8.16 3.73 -5.79
C GLU A 52 -7.87 3.61 -7.28
N TRP A 53 -6.60 3.52 -7.67
CA TRP A 53 -6.20 3.47 -9.08
C TRP A 53 -6.62 2.19 -9.81
N VAL A 54 -6.50 1.03 -9.15
CA VAL A 54 -6.86 -0.26 -9.76
C VAL A 54 -8.35 -0.57 -9.62
N SER A 55 -9.12 0.28 -8.91
CA SER A 55 -10.54 0.04 -8.70
C SER A 55 -11.37 0.26 -9.97
N GLU A 56 -12.29 -0.66 -10.21
CA GLU A 56 -13.30 -0.56 -11.27
C GLU A 56 -14.65 -0.16 -10.70
N ALA A 57 -15.29 0.84 -11.32
CA ALA A 57 -16.58 1.34 -10.92
C ALA A 57 -17.68 0.26 -11.07
N GLY A 58 -18.43 0.01 -10.00
CA GLY A 58 -19.53 -0.97 -9.99
C GLY A 58 -19.09 -2.42 -9.75
N ALA A 59 -17.79 -2.70 -9.68
CA ALA A 59 -17.28 -4.02 -9.33
C ALA A 59 -16.89 -4.09 -7.84
N LYS A 60 -17.14 -5.25 -7.23
CA LYS A 60 -16.67 -5.53 -5.87
C LYS A 60 -15.16 -5.79 -5.91
N GLN A 61 -14.40 -4.88 -5.32
CA GLN A 61 -12.94 -4.99 -5.27
C GLN A 61 -12.48 -5.92 -4.14
N PRO A 62 -11.42 -6.72 -4.35
CA PRO A 62 -10.78 -7.47 -3.27
C PRO A 62 -10.07 -6.51 -2.30
N ALA A 63 -9.63 -7.04 -1.15
CA ALA A 63 -8.79 -6.26 -0.25
C ALA A 63 -7.47 -5.87 -0.94
N PRO A 64 -6.89 -4.69 -0.66
CA PRO A 64 -5.65 -4.25 -1.31
C PRO A 64 -4.50 -5.24 -1.15
N GLU A 65 -4.40 -5.89 0.01
CA GLU A 65 -3.42 -6.92 0.37
C GLU A 65 -3.51 -8.19 -0.52
N SER A 66 -4.63 -8.40 -1.22
CA SER A 66 -4.89 -9.57 -2.07
C SER A 66 -5.15 -9.21 -3.53
N HIS A 67 -4.98 -7.94 -3.91
CA HIS A 67 -5.23 -7.49 -5.27
C HIS A 67 -4.06 -7.86 -6.19
N PRO A 68 -4.28 -8.51 -7.35
CA PRO A 68 -3.19 -8.95 -8.23
C PRO A 68 -2.32 -7.80 -8.75
N ASP A 69 -2.92 -6.64 -9.01
CA ASP A 69 -2.21 -5.45 -9.51
C ASP A 69 -1.58 -4.56 -8.42
N ILE A 70 -1.68 -4.95 -7.14
CA ILE A 70 -1.06 -4.22 -6.03
C ILE A 70 0.09 -5.05 -5.46
N LEU A 71 1.32 -4.60 -5.69
CA LEU A 71 2.52 -5.29 -5.24
C LEU A 71 3.11 -4.62 -4.00
N PHE A 72 3.24 -5.39 -2.92
CA PHE A 72 3.93 -4.97 -1.69
C PHE A 72 5.35 -5.50 -1.68
N ILE A 73 6.32 -4.60 -1.82
CA ILE A 73 7.72 -4.94 -1.64
C ILE A 73 8.02 -4.92 -0.14
N THR A 74 8.19 -6.11 0.43
CA THR A 74 8.60 -6.29 1.83
C THR A 74 10.07 -6.72 1.90
N PRO A 75 10.79 -6.38 2.98
CA PRO A 75 12.13 -6.89 3.18
C PRO A 75 12.14 -8.43 3.18
N LEU A 76 13.17 -9.02 2.58
CA LEU A 76 13.34 -10.47 2.58
C LEU A 76 13.66 -10.99 3.99
N ALA A 77 13.44 -12.28 4.20
CA ALA A 77 13.96 -12.97 5.38
C ALA A 77 15.49 -12.77 5.49
N ALA A 78 15.98 -12.64 6.72
CA ALA A 78 17.38 -12.30 6.97
C ALA A 78 18.36 -13.43 6.57
N SER A 79 17.89 -14.68 6.56
CA SER A 79 18.65 -15.88 6.22
C SER A 79 17.76 -16.96 5.59
N ASP A 80 18.36 -17.99 5.00
CA ASP A 80 17.61 -19.15 4.48
C ASP A 80 16.83 -19.88 5.59
N ASP A 81 17.38 -19.91 6.80
CA ASP A 81 16.70 -20.44 7.98
C ASP A 81 15.48 -19.59 8.36
N ASP A 82 15.57 -18.26 8.24
CA ASP A 82 14.43 -17.37 8.44
C ASP A 82 13.40 -17.49 7.30
N ALA A 83 13.83 -17.75 6.06
CA ALA A 83 12.94 -18.00 4.94
C ALA A 83 12.14 -19.29 5.13
N ARG A 84 12.77 -20.36 5.65
CA ARG A 84 12.08 -21.59 6.03
C ARG A 84 11.08 -21.35 7.16
N LYS A 85 11.46 -20.61 8.20
CA LYS A 85 10.55 -20.22 9.29
C LYS A 85 9.35 -19.42 8.77
N GLN A 86 9.58 -18.49 7.85
CA GLN A 86 8.53 -17.70 7.20
C GLN A 86 7.54 -18.61 6.45
N ALA A 87 8.04 -19.56 5.65
CA ALA A 87 7.18 -20.52 4.93
C ALA A 87 6.36 -21.42 5.86
N GLU A 88 6.91 -21.74 7.05
CA GLU A 88 6.23 -22.50 8.10
C GLU A 88 5.32 -21.62 8.99
N GLY A 89 5.22 -20.31 8.75
CA GLY A 89 4.42 -19.37 9.54
C GLY A 89 4.97 -19.08 10.95
N LYS A 90 6.25 -19.41 11.21
CA LYS A 90 6.92 -19.17 12.49
C LYS A 90 7.53 -17.77 12.54
N PRO A 91 7.77 -17.19 13.74
CA PRO A 91 8.50 -15.94 13.87
C PRO A 91 9.88 -16.01 13.18
N TYR A 92 10.20 -15.01 12.36
CA TYR A 92 11.42 -14.95 11.56
C TYR A 92 12.01 -13.53 11.57
N ALA A 93 13.32 -13.42 11.37
CA ALA A 93 13.99 -12.13 11.24
C ALA A 93 13.92 -11.62 9.80
N LEU A 94 13.70 -10.32 9.66
CA LEU A 94 13.76 -9.61 8.37
C LEU A 94 15.14 -8.99 8.18
N LYS A 95 15.61 -8.96 6.93
CA LYS A 95 16.81 -8.23 6.54
C LYS A 95 16.59 -6.75 6.87
N ARG A 96 17.44 -6.18 7.72
CA ARG A 96 17.37 -4.74 8.04
C ARG A 96 17.70 -3.94 6.77
N SER A 97 16.83 -3.00 6.44
CA SER A 97 17.03 -1.96 5.41
C SER A 97 17.96 -0.86 5.91
#